data_AF-A0A6A6EBX7-F1
#
_entry.id   AF-A0A6A6EBX7-F1
#
_cell.length_a   1.000
_cell.length_b   1.000
_cell.length_c   1.000
_cell.angle_alpha   90.00
_cell.angle_beta   90.00
_cell.angle_gamma   90.00
#
_symmetry.space_group_name_H-M   'P 1'
#
loop_
_entity.id
_entity.type
_entity.pdbx_description
1 polymer ?
#
loop_
_entity_poly.entity_id
_entity_poly.type
_entity_poly.pdbx_seq_one_letter_code
_entity_poly.pdbx_strand_id
1 'polypeptide(L)'
;MLISRQAKTPPIKETLRTVRHTIVKVIILSFIVKLNGTRGQHTLNFANQGKKCITFSGTELFSCPELEADIKECQIQNRKTVFLSAGGTSSPEAAKDSANKIWQIFGPPQEWPLLDNSKTLRPFT
;
A
#
# COMPACT_ATOMS: atom_id res chain seq x y z
N MET A 1 -6.91 -0.19 -39.12
CA MET A 1 -7.28 1.04 -38.41
C MET A 1 -7.71 0.69 -37.00
N LEU A 2 -6.75 0.56 -36.07
CA LEU A 2 -7.02 0.28 -34.65
C LEU A 2 -7.20 1.61 -33.93
N ILE A 3 -8.42 1.89 -33.50
CA ILE A 3 -8.77 3.13 -32.78
C ILE A 3 -8.19 3.03 -31.37
N SER A 4 -7.10 3.75 -31.15
CA SER A 4 -6.59 4.10 -29.82
C SER A 4 -7.67 4.92 -29.10
N ARG A 5 -8.46 4.28 -28.25
CA ARG A 5 -9.25 5.00 -27.24
C ARG A 5 -8.36 5.20 -26.03
N GLN A 6 -7.76 6.38 -25.94
CA GLN A 6 -7.23 6.84 -24.66
C GLN A 6 -8.38 6.90 -23.66
N ALA A 7 -8.42 5.92 -22.74
CA ALA A 7 -9.27 6.00 -21.57
C ALA A 7 -8.73 7.13 -20.70
N LYS A 8 -9.32 8.31 -20.83
CA LYS A 8 -9.07 9.46 -19.96
C LYS A 8 -9.34 9.00 -18.53
N THR A 9 -8.27 8.82 -17.75
CA THR A 9 -8.38 8.36 -16.37
C THR A 9 -9.20 9.39 -15.59
N PRO A 10 -10.31 8.99 -14.93
CA PRO A 10 -11.12 9.93 -14.17
C PRO A 10 -10.25 10.59 -13.08
N PRO A 11 -10.50 11.87 -12.74
CA PRO A 11 -9.88 12.48 -11.58
C PRO A 11 -10.23 11.67 -10.32
N ILE A 12 -9.28 11.58 -9.39
CA ILE A 12 -9.30 10.68 -8.23
C ILE A 12 -10.58 10.84 -7.39
N LYS A 13 -11.13 12.05 -7.32
CA LYS A 13 -12.41 12.34 -6.65
C LYS A 13 -13.58 11.56 -7.25
N GLU A 14 -13.60 11.35 -8.57
CA GLU A 14 -14.65 10.60 -9.27
C GLU A 14 -14.51 9.10 -9.01
N THR A 15 -13.28 8.56 -9.07
CA THR A 15 -12.99 7.15 -8.77
C THR A 15 -13.31 6.79 -7.32
N LEU A 16 -12.98 7.65 -6.36
CA LEU A 16 -13.35 7.47 -4.94
C LEU A 16 -14.87 7.60 -4.73
N ARG A 17 -15.55 8.48 -5.47
CA ARG A 17 -17.03 8.61 -5.42
C ARG A 17 -17.76 7.37 -5.93
N THR A 18 -17.25 6.69 -6.95
CA THR A 18 -17.84 5.43 -7.46
C THR A 18 -17.68 4.27 -6.47
N VAL A 19 -16.60 4.23 -5.68
CA VAL A 19 -16.38 3.20 -4.65
C VAL A 19 -17.24 3.43 -3.40
N ARG A 20 -17.52 4.69 -3.04
CA ARG A 20 -18.47 5.01 -1.94
C ARG A 20 -19.89 4.47 -2.18
N HIS A 21 -20.28 4.19 -3.43
CA HIS A 21 -21.65 3.79 -3.81
C HIS A 21 -21.82 2.35 -4.31
N THR A 22 -20.77 1.54 -4.34
CA THR A 22 -20.83 0.17 -4.88
C THR A 22 -20.81 -0.92 -3.80
N ILE A 23 -21.49 -2.04 -4.08
CA ILE A 23 -21.65 -3.27 -3.27
C ILE A 23 -20.29 -3.94 -2.90
N VAL A 24 -19.18 -3.41 -3.41
CA VAL A 24 -17.84 -3.93 -3.20
C VAL A 24 -17.43 -3.77 -1.73
N LYS A 25 -17.25 -4.90 -1.05
CA LYS A 25 -16.81 -4.99 0.35
C LYS A 25 -15.29 -5.04 0.52
N VAL A 26 -14.55 -5.34 -0.54
CA VAL A 26 -13.10 -5.54 -0.51
C VAL A 26 -12.41 -4.61 -1.51
N ILE A 27 -11.40 -3.88 -1.04
CA ILE A 27 -10.52 -3.06 -1.87
C ILE A 27 -9.13 -3.70 -1.84
N ILE A 28 -8.51 -3.86 -3.00
CA ILE A 28 -7.13 -4.35 -3.12
C ILE A 28 -6.26 -3.15 -3.51
N LEU A 29 -5.39 -2.72 -2.60
CA LEU A 29 -4.34 -1.75 -2.86
C LEU A 29 -3.17 -2.46 -3.52
N SER A 30 -2.81 -1.97 -4.71
CA SER A 30 -1.91 -2.66 -5.62
C SER A 30 -0.84 -1.69 -6.11
N PHE A 31 0.47 -1.88 -5.87
CA PHE A 31 1.13 -3.11 -5.37
C PHE A 31 2.40 -2.84 -4.52
N ILE A 32 2.79 -3.84 -3.71
CA ILE A 32 4.21 -4.06 -3.38
C ILE A 32 4.88 -4.70 -4.59
N VAL A 33 5.73 -3.95 -5.28
CA VAL A 33 6.39 -4.37 -6.53
C VAL A 33 7.75 -5.03 -6.31
N LYS A 34 8.41 -4.77 -5.17
CA LYS A 34 9.63 -5.46 -4.75
C LYS A 34 9.56 -5.73 -3.26
N LEU A 35 9.79 -6.99 -2.87
CA LEU A 35 9.81 -7.41 -1.47
C LEU A 35 11.16 -7.09 -0.79
N ASN A 36 12.23 -6.89 -1.56
CA ASN A 36 13.55 -6.54 -1.04
C ASN A 36 14.21 -5.51 -1.98
N GLY A 37 13.94 -4.23 -1.73
CA GLY A 37 14.46 -3.10 -2.48
C GLY A 37 15.58 -2.36 -1.74
N THR A 38 15.69 -1.07 -2.00
CA THR A 38 16.75 -0.23 -1.43
C THR A 38 16.74 -0.26 0.11
N ARG A 39 17.91 -0.51 0.71
CA ARG A 39 18.11 -0.71 2.17
C ARG A 39 17.23 -1.82 2.77
N GLY A 40 16.92 -2.82 1.96
CA GLY A 40 16.09 -3.96 2.33
C GLY A 40 14.60 -3.66 2.37
N GLN A 41 14.15 -2.43 2.07
CA GLN A 41 12.75 -2.03 2.21
C GLN A 41 11.89 -2.48 1.03
N HIS A 42 10.58 -2.61 1.26
CA HIS A 42 9.65 -2.88 0.17
C HIS A 42 9.52 -1.66 -0.75
N THR A 43 9.37 -1.90 -2.04
CA THR A 43 9.06 -0.85 -3.03
C THR A 43 7.58 -0.91 -3.35
N LEU A 44 6.91 0.24 -3.30
CA LEU A 44 5.49 0.39 -3.59
C LEU A 44 5.27 1.06 -4.95
N ASN A 45 4.20 0.72 -5.63
CA ASN A 45 3.75 1.44 -6.83
C ASN A 45 2.22 1.48 -6.84
N PHE A 46 1.66 2.67 -6.58
CA PHE A 46 0.23 2.95 -6.64
C PHE A 46 -0.12 3.86 -7.82
N ALA A 47 0.66 3.77 -8.90
CA ALA A 47 0.54 4.59 -10.11
C ALA A 47 0.44 6.09 -9.78
N ASN A 48 -0.65 6.74 -10.17
CA ASN A 48 -0.86 8.17 -9.95
C ASN A 48 -1.03 8.54 -8.48
N GLN A 49 -1.50 7.63 -7.61
CA GLN A 49 -1.59 7.89 -6.17
C GLN A 49 -0.20 7.97 -5.52
N GLY A 50 0.77 7.22 -6.05
CA GLY A 50 2.15 7.27 -5.57
C GLY A 50 2.79 8.66 -5.75
N LYS A 51 2.33 9.47 -6.70
CA LYS A 51 2.82 10.85 -6.91
C LYS A 51 2.52 11.79 -5.76
N LYS A 52 1.54 11.45 -4.92
CA LYS A 52 1.14 12.21 -3.73
C LYS A 52 1.90 11.76 -2.48
N CYS A 53 2.69 10.70 -2.59
CA CYS A 53 3.51 10.18 -1.51
C CYS A 53 4.94 10.73 -1.61
N ILE A 54 5.59 10.86 -0.46
CA ILE A 54 7.04 11.03 -0.38
C ILE A 54 7.69 9.68 -0.07
N THR A 55 9.01 9.57 -0.20
CA THR A 55 9.74 8.36 0.23
C THR A 55 10.43 8.59 1.56
N PHE A 56 10.49 7.56 2.40
CA PHE A 56 11.37 7.59 3.56
C PHE A 56 12.83 7.75 3.12
N SER A 57 13.58 8.58 3.84
CA SER A 57 14.94 8.99 3.44
C SER A 57 15.86 7.79 3.17
N GLY A 58 16.46 7.79 1.97
CA GLY A 58 17.38 6.73 1.51
C GLY A 58 16.70 5.40 1.16
N THR A 59 15.39 5.38 0.95
CA THR A 59 14.62 4.18 0.56
C THR A 59 13.67 4.49 -0.60
N GLU A 60 13.04 3.45 -1.14
CA GLU A 60 11.94 3.57 -2.11
C GLU A 60 10.56 3.29 -1.46
N LEU A 61 10.51 3.22 -0.12
CA LEU A 61 9.28 2.97 0.62
C LEU A 61 8.52 4.29 0.79
N PHE A 62 7.24 4.30 0.42
CA PHE A 62 6.42 5.50 0.52
C PHE A 62 6.02 5.84 1.97
N SER A 63 5.84 7.12 2.22
CA SER A 63 5.02 7.71 3.29
C SER A 63 3.89 8.48 2.61
N CYS A 64 2.64 8.03 2.83
CA CYS A 64 1.46 8.47 2.07
C CYS A 64 0.30 8.94 2.99
N PRO A 65 0.35 10.15 3.59
CA PRO A 65 -0.70 10.61 4.51
C PRO A 65 -2.11 10.70 3.88
N GLU A 66 -2.21 11.08 2.60
CA GLU A 66 -3.52 11.10 1.92
C GLU A 66 -4.10 9.70 1.75
N LEU A 67 -3.27 8.73 1.35
CA LEU A 67 -3.73 7.35 1.16
C LEU A 67 -4.07 6.70 2.50
N GLU A 68 -3.36 7.04 3.57
CA GLU A 68 -3.71 6.65 4.94
C GLU A 68 -5.12 7.14 5.32
N ALA A 69 -5.42 8.42 5.06
CA ALA A 69 -6.74 8.97 5.34
C ALA A 69 -7.83 8.24 4.54
N ASP A 70 -7.58 7.96 3.26
CA ASP A 70 -8.50 7.22 2.39
C ASP A 70 -8.72 5.77 2.89
N ILE A 71 -7.67 5.09 3.36
CA ILE A 71 -7.75 3.74 3.95
C ILE A 71 -8.63 3.76 5.20
N LYS A 72 -8.39 4.71 6.11
CA LYS A 72 -9.16 4.87 7.35
C LYS A 72 -10.63 5.18 7.04
N GLU A 73 -10.89 6.04 6.07
CA GLU A 73 -12.24 6.33 5.62
C GLU A 73 -12.94 5.06 5.10
N CYS A 74 -12.28 4.32 4.20
CA CYS A 74 -12.82 3.09 3.63
C CYS A 74 -13.14 2.04 4.70
N GLN A 75 -12.25 1.87 5.68
CA GLN A 75 -12.42 0.89 6.75
C GLN A 75 -13.50 1.30 7.76
N ILE A 76 -13.45 2.54 8.23
CA ILE A 76 -14.30 3.02 9.33
C ILE A 76 -15.68 3.44 8.82
N GLN A 77 -15.71 4.33 7.83
CA GLN A 77 -16.96 4.94 7.37
C GLN A 77 -17.69 4.02 6.38
N ASN A 78 -16.96 3.40 5.45
CA ASN A 78 -17.58 2.59 4.40
C ASN A 78 -17.64 1.09 4.72
N ARG A 79 -17.10 0.66 5.87
CA ARG A 79 -17.08 -0.75 6.32
C ARG A 79 -16.52 -1.70 5.27
N LYS A 80 -15.41 -1.30 4.62
CA LYS A 80 -14.72 -2.09 3.61
C LYS A 80 -13.44 -2.69 4.19
N THR A 81 -13.12 -3.90 3.75
CA THR A 81 -11.82 -4.52 4.01
C THR A 81 -10.82 -4.05 2.96
N VAL A 82 -9.64 -3.60 3.38
CA VAL A 82 -8.57 -3.15 2.50
C VAL A 82 -7.42 -4.14 2.60
N PHE A 83 -7.08 -4.80 1.49
CA PHE A 83 -5.91 -5.67 1.38
C PHE A 83 -4.78 -4.97 0.64
N LEU A 84 -3.54 -5.23 1.04
CA LEU A 84 -2.35 -4.85 0.28
C LEU A 84 -1.91 -6.04 -0.57
N SER A 85 -1.91 -5.87 -1.89
CA SER A 85 -1.41 -6.87 -2.82
C SER A 85 0.11 -6.88 -2.84
N ALA A 86 0.68 -8.03 -2.52
CA ALA A 86 2.10 -8.31 -2.63
C ALA A 86 2.34 -9.34 -3.73
N GLY A 87 3.46 -9.18 -4.47
CA GLY A 87 3.97 -10.24 -5.33
C GLY A 87 4.52 -11.44 -4.54
N GLY A 88 5.24 -12.32 -5.23
CA GLY A 88 5.89 -13.49 -4.64
C GLY A 88 7.41 -13.38 -4.58
N THR A 89 8.04 -14.37 -3.95
CA THR A 89 9.50 -14.58 -3.92
C THR A 89 9.81 -16.05 -4.22
N SER A 90 11.06 -16.36 -4.56
CA SER A 90 11.47 -17.65 -5.14
C SER A 90 11.91 -18.71 -4.13
N SER A 91 12.06 -18.38 -2.84
CA SER A 91 12.45 -19.36 -1.81
C SER A 91 11.58 -19.29 -0.54
N PRO A 92 11.43 -20.40 0.20
CA PRO A 92 10.71 -20.42 1.47
C PRO A 92 11.28 -19.44 2.51
N GLU A 93 12.60 -19.34 2.61
CA GLU A 93 13.28 -18.45 3.56
C GLU A 93 12.98 -16.99 3.23
N ALA A 94 13.09 -16.61 1.94
CA ALA A 94 12.76 -15.26 1.50
C ALA A 94 11.26 -14.96 1.69
N ALA A 95 10.38 -15.96 1.57
CA ALA A 95 8.95 -15.80 1.80
C ALA A 95 8.65 -15.52 3.27
N LYS A 96 9.30 -16.25 4.18
CA LYS A 96 9.19 -16.03 5.62
C LYS A 96 9.68 -14.64 6.02
N ASP A 97 10.84 -14.24 5.53
CA ASP A 97 11.42 -12.92 5.83
C ASP A 97 10.55 -11.78 5.28
N SER A 98 10.05 -11.95 4.05
CA SER A 98 9.14 -10.98 3.44
C SER A 98 7.82 -10.87 4.20
N ALA A 99 7.22 -11.99 4.61
CA ALA A 99 5.98 -12.00 5.38
C ALA A 99 6.16 -11.32 6.75
N ASN A 100 7.25 -11.63 7.46
CA ASN A 100 7.60 -10.97 8.71
C ASN A 100 7.73 -9.47 8.51
N LYS A 101 8.44 -9.04 7.47
CA LYS A 101 8.65 -7.62 7.18
C LYS A 101 7.36 -6.89 6.78
N ILE A 102 6.50 -7.52 5.98
CA ILE A 102 5.17 -6.99 5.65
C ILE A 102 4.35 -6.79 6.93
N TRP A 103 4.35 -7.77 7.83
CA TRP A 103 3.63 -7.67 9.10
C TRP A 103 4.17 -6.55 9.99
N GLN A 104 5.49 -6.39 10.05
CA GLN A 104 6.14 -5.32 10.81
C GLN A 104 5.82 -3.93 10.25
N ILE A 105 5.68 -3.77 8.92
CA ILE A 105 5.46 -2.47 8.28
C ILE A 105 3.98 -2.10 8.21
N PHE A 106 3.11 -3.04 7.84
CA PHE A 106 1.70 -2.79 7.51
C PHE A 106 0.71 -3.40 8.51
N GLY A 107 1.17 -4.26 9.42
CA GLY A 107 0.35 -4.80 10.51
C GLY A 107 0.15 -3.80 11.65
N PRO A 108 -0.49 -4.20 12.75
CA PRO A 108 -0.66 -3.34 13.93
C PRO A 108 0.70 -2.80 14.47
N PRO A 109 0.71 -1.63 15.13
CA PRO A 109 1.83 -1.23 15.97
C PRO A 109 2.14 -2.34 16.99
N GLN A 110 3.41 -2.72 17.14
CA GLN A 110 3.80 -3.81 18.04
C GLN A 110 4.24 -3.23 19.38
N GLU A 111 3.37 -3.20 20.38
CA GLU A 111 3.77 -2.76 21.72
C GLU A 111 4.46 -3.93 22.46
N TRP A 112 5.80 -3.88 22.61
CA TRP A 112 6.62 -4.67 23.57
C TRP A 112 6.98 -6.16 23.21
N PRO A 113 8.13 -6.72 23.69
CA PRO A 113 9.51 -6.30 23.54
C PRO A 113 10.17 -7.07 22.37
N LEU A 114 9.76 -6.85 21.13
CA LEU A 114 10.42 -7.54 20.00
C LEU A 114 10.91 -6.62 18.88
N LEU A 115 10.51 -5.35 18.85
CA LEU A 115 11.04 -4.38 17.88
C LEU A 115 11.03 -2.98 18.46
N ASP A 116 12.13 -2.25 18.25
CA ASP A 116 12.19 -0.81 18.44
C ASP A 116 11.31 -0.13 17.39
N ASN A 117 10.05 0.15 17.74
CA ASN A 117 9.08 0.78 16.84
C ASN A 117 9.54 2.16 16.33
N SER A 118 10.51 2.80 16.98
CA SER A 118 11.07 4.08 16.51
C SER A 118 11.87 3.94 15.21
N LYS A 119 12.24 2.71 14.83
CA LYS A 119 13.05 2.42 13.62
C LYS A 119 12.24 1.81 12.48
N THR A 120 11.02 1.35 12.74
CA THR A 120 10.19 0.74 11.70
C THR A 120 9.50 1.82 10.89
N LEU A 121 9.77 1.84 9.58
CA LEU A 121 9.14 2.77 8.65
C LEU A 121 7.71 2.32 8.36
N ARG A 122 6.73 3.21 8.55
CA ARG A 122 5.30 2.90 8.43
C ARG A 122 4.61 3.79 7.39
N PRO A 123 4.26 3.25 6.21
CA PRO A 123 3.70 4.04 5.11
C PRO A 123 2.33 4.69 5.38
N PHE A 124 1.54 4.15 6.31
CA PHE A 124 0.12 4.48 6.54
C PHE A 124 -0.25 4.67 8.02
N THR A 125 0.65 5.19 8.87
CA THR A 125 0.39 5.41 10.31
C THR A 125 1.07 6.65 10.84
#